data_AF-U5N592-F1
#
_entry.id   AF-U5N592-F1
#
_cell.length_a   1.000
_cell.length_b   1.000
_cell.length_c   1.000
_cell.angle_alpha   90.00
_cell.angle_beta   90.00
_cell.angle_gamma   90.00
#
_symmetry.space_group_name_H-M   'P 1'
#
loop_
_entity.id
_entity.type
_entity.pdbx_description
1 polymer ?
#
loop_
_entity_poly.entity_id
_entity_poly.type
_entity_poly.pdbx_seq_one_letter_code
_entity_poly.pdbx_strand_id
1 'polypeptide(L)' 'MEIKTNQLTTLRAMDIEGLRKEIRERQKAYFSLRMTRKTDVQFSVHQLRMARRGIAVAKTILVEKLRSSLTA' A
#
# COMPACT_ATOMS: atom_id res chain seq x y z
N MET A 1 0.78 18.93 -3.91
CA MET A 1 1.84 17.90 -3.75
C MET A 1 1.80 17.39 -2.30
N GLU A 2 0.65 16.84 -1.85
CA GLU A 2 0.37 16.67 -0.41
C GLU A 2 -0.10 15.26 -0.02
N ILE A 3 -0.27 14.36 -0.99
CA ILE A 3 -0.89 13.05 -0.73
C ILE A 3 0.12 12.04 -0.14
N LYS A 4 1.43 12.23 -0.34
CA LYS A 4 2.45 11.22 0.01
C LYS A 4 2.87 11.23 1.48
N THR A 5 2.84 12.36 2.17
CA THR A 5 3.31 12.50 3.55
C THR A 5 2.30 11.95 4.58
N ASN A 6 0.99 12.13 4.35
CA ASN A 6 -0.06 11.66 5.27
C ASN A 6 -0.28 10.13 5.27
N GLN A 7 0.06 9.42 4.20
CA GLN A 7 -0.14 7.97 4.13
C GLN A 7 0.96 7.19 4.85
N LEU A 8 2.16 7.75 4.99
CA LEU A 8 3.28 7.08 5.64
C LEU A 8 3.19 7.11 7.16
N THR A 9 2.76 8.25 7.70
CA THR A 9 2.59 8.49 9.14
C THR A 9 1.47 7.62 9.72
N THR A 10 0.36 7.48 9.00
CA THR A 10 -0.78 6.64 9.40
C THR A 10 -0.43 5.14 9.43
N LEU A 11 0.31 4.64 8.44
CA LEU A 11 0.74 3.23 8.40
C LEU A 11 1.71 2.87 9.53
N ARG A 12 2.57 3.81 9.95
CA ARG A 12 3.52 3.58 11.05
C ARG A 12 2.82 3.49 12.41
N ALA A 13 1.70 4.19 12.59
CA ALA A 13 0.91 4.15 13.83
C ALA A 13 0.07 2.86 13.99
N MET A 14 -0.22 2.14 12.90
CA MET A 14 -1.06 0.93 12.92
C MET A 14 -0.34 -0.31 13.45
N ASP A 15 -1.05 -1.19 14.15
CA ASP A 15 -0.53 -2.48 14.64
C ASP A 15 -0.27 -3.50 13.50
N ILE A 16 0.51 -4.56 13.78
CA ILE A 16 0.93 -5.62 12.84
C ILE A 16 -0.28 -6.28 12.17
N GLU A 17 -1.34 -6.58 12.92
CA GLU A 17 -2.57 -7.17 12.36
C GLU A 17 -3.34 -6.16 11.49
N GLY A 18 -3.41 -4.91 11.92
CA GLY A 18 -4.01 -3.81 11.16
C GLY A 18 -3.31 -3.60 9.82
N LEU A 19 -1.98 -3.62 9.81
CA LEU A 19 -1.17 -3.52 8.59
C LEU A 19 -1.42 -4.68 7.62
N ARG A 20 -1.58 -5.91 8.13
CA ARG A 20 -1.90 -7.07 7.28
C ARG A 20 -3.26 -6.93 6.61
N LYS A 21 -4.27 -6.44 7.34
CA LYS A 21 -5.62 -6.21 6.79
C LYS A 21 -5.59 -5.11 5.73
N GLU A 22 -4.94 -4.00 6.04
CA GLU A 22 -4.77 -2.85 5.14
C GLU A 22 -4.04 -3.24 3.84
N ILE A 23 -2.99 -4.08 3.91
CA ILE A 23 -2.30 -4.60 2.72
C ILE A 23 -3.27 -5.39 1.82
N ARG A 24 -4.14 -6.23 2.39
CA ARG A 24 -5.12 -7.01 1.61
C ARG A 24 -6.15 -6.11 0.94
N GLU A 25 -6.66 -5.10 1.66
CA GLU A 25 -7.60 -4.13 1.09
C GLU A 25 -6.97 -3.33 -0.06
N ARG A 26 -5.71 -2.90 0.10
CA ARG A 26 -4.94 -2.25 -0.96
C ARG A 26 -4.68 -3.16 -2.16
N GLN A 27 -4.47 -4.45 -1.94
CA GLN A 27 -4.33 -5.44 -3.01
C GLN A 27 -5.64 -5.61 -3.79
N LYS A 28 -6.79 -5.65 -3.10
CA LYS A 28 -8.10 -5.69 -3.75
C LYS A 28 -8.35 -4.44 -4.59
N ALA A 29 -8.09 -3.25 -4.04
CA ALA A 29 -8.21 -1.99 -4.78
C ALA A 29 -7.29 -1.97 -6.01
N TYR A 30 -6.04 -2.45 -5.88
CA TYR A 30 -5.11 -2.58 -7.01
C TYR A 30 -5.58 -3.58 -8.07
N PHE A 31 -6.20 -4.68 -7.66
CA PHE A 31 -6.80 -5.65 -8.58
C PHE A 31 -7.90 -4.99 -9.40
N SER A 32 -8.83 -4.27 -8.76
CA SER A 32 -9.87 -3.51 -9.46
C SER A 32 -9.28 -2.48 -10.44
N LEU A 33 -8.24 -1.73 -10.03
CA LEU A 33 -7.54 -0.79 -10.93
C LEU A 33 -6.84 -1.48 -12.12
N ARG A 34 -6.39 -2.73 -11.96
CA ARG A 34 -5.84 -3.51 -13.08
C ARG A 34 -6.93 -4.00 -14.02
N MET A 35 -8.15 -4.22 -13.52
CA MET A 35 -9.28 -4.59 -14.37
C MET A 35 -9.74 -3.39 -15.19
N THR A 36 -9.91 -2.21 -14.59
CA THR A 36 -10.32 -0.99 -15.32
C THR A 36 -9.30 -0.58 -16.37
N ARG A 37 -7.99 -0.72 -16.09
CA ARG A 37 -6.95 -0.47 -17.09
C ARG A 37 -7.13 -1.32 -18.36
N LYS A 38 -7.65 -2.56 -18.25
CA LYS A 38 -7.84 -3.42 -19.42
C LYS A 38 -8.98 -2.95 -20.32
N THR A 39 -9.99 -2.30 -19.75
CA THR A 39 -11.15 -1.81 -20.50
C THR A 39 -10.90 -0.45 -21.12
N ASP A 40 -10.10 0.39 -20.45
CA ASP A 40 -9.94 1.80 -20.81
C ASP A 40 -8.53 2.10 -21.34
N VAL A 41 -8.42 2.43 -22.64
CA VAL A 41 -7.13 2.73 -23.29
C VAL A 41 -6.49 4.02 -22.75
N GLN A 42 -7.31 5.01 -22.38
CA GLN A 42 -6.88 6.31 -21.86
C GLN A 42 -6.58 6.30 -20.35
N PHE A 43 -6.57 5.12 -19.73
CA PHE A 43 -6.36 4.99 -18.30
C PHE A 43 -5.00 5.56 -17.84
N SER A 44 -5.01 6.33 -16.75
CA SER A 44 -3.81 6.93 -16.18
C SER A 44 -2.89 5.89 -15.53
N VAL A 45 -1.81 5.52 -16.23
CA VAL A 45 -0.77 4.59 -15.75
C VAL A 45 -0.11 5.06 -14.45
N HIS A 46 -0.18 6.38 -14.16
CA HIS A 46 0.33 6.96 -12.91
C HIS A 46 -0.37 6.38 -11.68
N GLN A 47 -1.69 6.20 -11.72
CA GLN A 47 -2.48 5.67 -10.61
C GLN A 47 -2.02 4.25 -10.23
N LEU A 48 -1.76 3.40 -11.23
CA LEU A 48 -1.23 2.05 -11.03
C LEU A 48 0.17 2.04 -10.38
N ARG A 49 1.01 3.04 -10.68
CA ARG A 49 2.33 3.17 -10.06
C ARG A 49 2.23 3.62 -8.61
N MET A 50 1.33 4.55 -8.31
CA MET A 50 1.11 5.02 -6.94
C MET A 50 0.55 3.89 -6.06
N ALA A 51 -0.45 3.14 -6.55
CA ALA A 51 -1.01 1.99 -5.83
C ALA A 51 0.05 0.91 -5.54
N ARG A 52 0.91 0.58 -6.52
CA ARG A 52 2.04 -0.36 -6.32
C ARG A 52 3.01 0.11 -5.24
N ARG A 53 3.39 1.40 -5.27
CA ARG A 53 4.28 1.99 -4.26
C ARG A 53 3.66 1.97 -2.87
N GLY A 54 2.38 2.28 -2.74
CA GLY A 54 1.66 2.20 -1.46
C GLY A 54 1.67 0.80 -0.85
N ILE A 55 1.47 -0.24 -1.67
CA ILE A 55 1.54 -1.64 -1.22
C ILE A 55 2.97 -2.01 -0.78
N ALA A 56 3.98 -1.62 -1.55
CA ALA A 56 5.38 -1.92 -1.23
C ALA A 56 5.79 -1.29 0.10
N VAL A 57 5.46 -0.01 0.31
CA VAL A 57 5.75 0.72 1.54
C VAL A 57 5.07 0.08 2.76
N ALA A 58 3.79 -0.30 2.65
CA ALA A 58 3.08 -0.97 3.74
C ALA A 58 3.72 -2.32 4.11
N LYS A 59 4.18 -3.09 3.11
CA LYS A 59 4.93 -4.33 3.33
C LYS A 59 6.29 -4.11 3.98
N THR A 60 7.01 -3.05 3.58
CA THR A 60 8.29 -2.69 4.21
C THR A 60 8.11 -2.38 5.69
N ILE A 61 7.11 -1.56 6.05
CA ILE A 61 6.81 -1.21 7.45
C ILE A 61 6.43 -2.47 8.25
N LEU A 62 5.66 -3.39 7.66
CA LEU A 62 5.34 -4.67 8.31
C LEU A 62 6.61 -5.47 8.63
N VAL A 63 7.55 -5.57 7.69
CA VAL A 63 8.82 -6.28 7.89
C VAL A 63 9.69 -5.57 8.92
N GLU A 64 9.75 -4.25 8.90
CA GLU A 64 10.47 -3.45 9.91
C GLU A 64 9.93 -3.69 11.31
N LYS A 65 8.60 -3.71 11.49
CA LYS A 65 7.97 -4.00 12.78
C LYS A 65 8.24 -5.43 13.26
N LEU A 66 8.12 -6.41 12.35
CA LEU A 66 8.42 -7.82 12.67
C LEU A 66 9.89 -8.04 13.03
N ARG A 67 10.80 -7.33 12.35
CA ARG A 67 12.24 -7.37 12.70
C ARG A 67 12.48 -6.74 14.05
N SER A 68 11.91 -5.55 14.31
CA SER A 68 12.03 -4.88 15.60
C SER A 68 11.50 -5.73 16.76
N SER A 69 10.42 -6.51 16.56
CA SER A 69 9.90 -7.42 17.57
C SER A 69 10.72 -8.70 17.74
N LEU A 70 11.51 -9.10 16.73
CA LEU A 70 12.35 -10.30 16.78
C LEU A 70 13.71 -10.03 17.42
N THR A 71 14.20 -8.78 17.35
CA THR A 71 15.49 -8.35 17.90
C THR A 71 15.38 -7.73 19.30
N ALA A 72 14.22 -7.81 19.94
CA ALA A 72 13.94 -7.33 21.29
C ALA A 72 13.59 -8.54 22.19
#